data_AF-A0A445KLT9-F1
#
_entry.id   AF-A0A445KLT9-F1
#
_cell.length_a   1.000
_cell.length_b   1.000
_cell.length_c   1.000
_cell.angle_alpha   90.00
_cell.angle_beta   90.00
_cell.angle_gamma   90.00
#
_symmetry.space_group_name_H-M   'P 1'
#
loop_
_entity.id
_entity.type
_entity.pdbx_description
1 polymer ?
#
loop_
_entity_poly.entity_id
_entity_poly.type
_entity_poly.pdbx_seq_one_letter_code
_entity_poly.pdbx_strand_id
1 'polypeptide(L)'
;MTEDYSVGNLVGRADSYLNEVALKTISGAVSILHMSERFLPIAEKAKLVSRCIDAIAFIASKETQFCSPMRGDIIGTDGMASHQRPVVHWWAEDLTVLRIDIFQRVLIAMMARGFKQFALGPIIMLYAQKSLRGLEIFGKGRKKIEVEAQEEHEKRVVLETLVSLLPREKNAMSVSFLSMLLRAAIYLETTVACRLDLEKRMALQLGQAVLDDLLIPSYSFTGDTLFDVDTVQRIMMNFLQSEKEDRSPYNADDECFSPPQSDVYRVGKLMENYLAEIATDRNLAVSKFITVAELIPEQSRPTEDGMYRAIDIYLKVRF
;
A
#
# COMPACT_ATOMS: atom_id res chain seq x y z
N MET A 1 -8.48 -25.49 38.81
CA MET A 1 -7.01 -25.53 38.81
C MET A 1 -6.48 -24.17 39.26
N THR A 2 -6.72 -23.81 40.52
CA THR A 2 -6.12 -22.63 41.18
C THR A 2 -5.07 -23.11 42.17
N GLU A 3 -4.27 -22.20 42.74
CA GLU A 3 -3.28 -22.54 43.78
C GLU A 3 -3.94 -23.14 45.02
N ASP A 4 -5.25 -22.96 45.19
CA ASP A 4 -6.07 -23.59 46.24
C ASP A 4 -6.18 -25.12 46.08
N TYR A 5 -5.91 -25.65 44.89
CA TYR A 5 -6.00 -27.09 44.59
C TYR A 5 -4.64 -27.80 44.53
N SER A 6 -3.59 -27.10 44.09
CA SER A 6 -2.22 -27.64 44.05
C SER A 6 -1.20 -26.52 43.86
N VAL A 7 -0.15 -26.51 44.67
CA VAL A 7 1.00 -25.60 44.52
C VAL A 7 1.68 -25.84 43.17
N GLY A 8 1.85 -24.78 42.37
CA GLY A 8 2.49 -24.88 41.06
C GLY A 8 1.59 -25.50 40.00
N ASN A 9 0.30 -25.16 40.03
CA ASN A 9 -0.67 -25.62 39.04
C ASN A 9 -0.28 -25.14 37.62
N LEU A 10 -0.89 -25.77 36.62
CA LEU A 10 -0.62 -25.49 35.21
C LEU A 10 -0.94 -24.02 34.82
N VAL A 11 -1.93 -23.40 35.44
CA VAL A 11 -2.31 -22.00 35.14
C VAL A 11 -1.20 -21.06 35.59
N GLY A 12 -0.72 -21.20 36.83
CA GLY A 12 0.38 -20.39 37.36
C GLY A 12 1.67 -20.60 36.56
N ARG A 13 2.02 -21.85 36.26
CA ARG A 13 3.20 -22.18 35.45
C ARG A 13 3.12 -21.62 34.02
N ALA A 14 1.96 -21.72 33.39
CA ALA A 14 1.75 -21.16 32.05
C ALA A 14 1.85 -19.63 32.08
N ASP A 15 1.29 -18.98 33.11
CA ASP A 15 1.34 -17.52 33.23
C ASP A 15 2.77 -17.00 33.45
N SER A 16 3.55 -17.66 34.32
CA SER A 16 4.97 -17.35 34.48
C SER A 16 5.74 -17.52 33.17
N TYR A 17 5.55 -18.63 32.44
CA TYR A 17 6.21 -18.83 31.15
C TYR A 17 5.86 -17.74 30.13
N LEU A 18 4.58 -17.35 30.04
CA LEU A 18 4.13 -16.28 29.15
C LEU A 18 4.83 -14.96 29.48
N ASN A 19 4.84 -14.57 30.76
CA ASN A 19 5.37 -13.26 31.19
C ASN A 19 6.90 -13.17 31.18
N GLU A 20 7.57 -14.27 31.54
CA GLU A 20 9.02 -14.30 31.75
C GLU A 20 9.80 -14.68 30.49
N VAL A 21 9.18 -15.47 29.60
CA VAL A 21 9.86 -16.01 28.41
C VAL A 21 9.16 -15.59 27.14
N ALA A 22 7.92 -16.02 26.93
CA ALA A 22 7.32 -16.01 25.60
C ALA A 22 6.94 -14.61 25.10
N LEU A 23 6.47 -13.73 26.00
CA LEU A 23 6.12 -12.34 25.68
C LEU A 23 7.31 -11.38 25.81
N LYS A 24 8.55 -11.89 25.90
CA LYS A 24 9.77 -11.06 25.85
C LYS A 24 10.28 -10.81 24.44
N THR A 25 9.79 -11.55 23.45
CA THR A 25 10.20 -11.41 22.03
C THR A 25 8.97 -11.28 21.14
N ILE A 26 9.10 -10.55 20.02
CA ILE A 26 8.02 -10.44 19.03
C ILE A 26 7.70 -11.82 18.45
N SER A 27 8.72 -12.58 18.04
CA SER A 27 8.55 -13.92 17.46
C SER A 27 7.81 -14.90 18.39
N GLY A 28 8.12 -14.88 19.69
CA GLY A 28 7.42 -15.69 20.69
C GLY A 28 5.96 -15.27 20.85
N ALA A 29 5.69 -13.97 20.95
CA ALA A 29 4.33 -13.43 21.05
C ALA A 29 3.50 -13.73 19.79
N VAL A 30 4.09 -13.60 18.60
CA VAL A 30 3.45 -13.93 17.30
C VAL A 30 3.16 -15.43 17.20
N SER A 31 4.09 -16.28 17.62
CA SER A 31 3.89 -17.74 17.60
C SER A 31 2.70 -18.16 18.47
N ILE A 32 2.60 -17.61 19.69
CA ILE A 32 1.45 -17.85 20.57
C ILE A 32 0.18 -17.31 19.94
N LEU A 33 0.23 -16.10 19.38
CA LEU A 33 -0.92 -15.44 18.78
C LEU A 33 -1.47 -16.25 17.60
N HIS A 34 -0.61 -16.71 16.69
CA HIS A 34 -0.97 -17.59 15.58
C HIS A 34 -1.55 -18.93 16.06
N MET A 35 -0.99 -19.54 17.12
CA MET A 35 -1.58 -20.76 17.69
C MET A 35 -2.92 -20.51 18.39
N SER A 36 -3.09 -19.33 19.00
CA SER A 36 -4.31 -18.96 19.73
C SER A 36 -5.55 -18.85 18.84
N GLU A 37 -5.36 -18.64 17.53
CA GLU A 37 -6.43 -18.58 16.52
C GLU A 37 -7.28 -19.84 16.52
N ARG A 38 -6.68 -21.01 16.75
CA ARG A 38 -7.35 -22.31 16.80
C ARG A 38 -8.21 -22.50 18.05
N PHE A 39 -8.04 -21.64 19.05
CA PHE A 39 -8.69 -21.72 20.35
C PHE A 39 -9.66 -20.56 20.59
N LEU A 40 -10.02 -19.80 19.54
CA LEU A 40 -11.05 -18.77 19.64
C LEU A 40 -12.44 -19.42 19.87
N PRO A 41 -13.28 -18.87 20.78
CA PRO A 41 -13.14 -17.61 21.52
C PRO A 41 -12.48 -17.75 22.91
N ILE A 42 -12.02 -18.95 23.30
CA ILE A 42 -11.49 -19.21 24.65
C ILE A 42 -10.22 -18.40 24.90
N ALA A 43 -9.32 -18.30 23.92
CA ALA A 43 -8.10 -17.50 24.03
C ALA A 43 -8.37 -16.00 24.29
N GLU A 44 -9.46 -15.46 23.75
CA GLU A 44 -9.90 -14.08 24.03
C GLU A 44 -10.43 -13.93 25.44
N LYS A 45 -11.27 -14.87 25.90
CA LYS A 45 -11.77 -14.88 27.29
C LYS A 45 -10.64 -14.98 28.31
N ALA A 46 -9.58 -15.71 27.96
CA ALA A 46 -8.36 -15.83 28.77
C ALA A 46 -7.41 -14.62 28.65
N LYS A 47 -7.76 -13.59 27.87
CA LYS A 47 -6.93 -12.40 27.60
C LYS A 47 -5.56 -12.71 26.99
N LEU A 48 -5.40 -13.89 26.39
CA LEU A 48 -4.13 -14.31 25.79
C LEU A 48 -3.83 -13.46 24.55
N VAL A 49 -4.84 -13.29 23.68
CA VAL A 49 -4.73 -12.50 22.44
C VAL A 49 -4.32 -11.06 22.72
N SER A 50 -5.02 -10.38 23.64
CA SER A 50 -4.70 -9.00 24.00
C SER A 50 -3.30 -8.86 24.59
N ARG A 51 -2.86 -9.80 25.45
CA ARG A 51 -1.50 -9.80 26.02
C ARG A 51 -0.42 -9.95 24.97
N CYS A 52 -0.62 -10.83 23.99
CA CYS A 52 0.31 -11.00 22.87
C CYS A 52 0.40 -9.72 22.02
N ILE A 53 -0.74 -9.14 21.65
CA ILE A 53 -0.81 -7.88 20.90
C ILE A 53 -0.11 -6.75 21.66
N ASP A 54 -0.38 -6.63 22.97
CA ASP A 54 0.24 -5.63 23.83
C ASP A 54 1.77 -5.78 23.92
N ALA A 55 2.25 -7.03 24.03
CA ALA A 55 3.68 -7.32 24.08
C ALA A 55 4.36 -6.96 22.75
N ILE A 56 3.79 -7.35 21.60
CA ILE A 56 4.30 -6.99 20.28
C ILE A 56 4.37 -5.47 20.13
N ALA A 57 3.27 -4.78 20.43
CA ALA A 57 3.19 -3.34 20.31
C ALA A 57 4.20 -2.62 21.23
N PHE A 58 4.38 -3.10 22.46
CA PHE A 58 5.35 -2.55 23.41
C PHE A 58 6.80 -2.73 22.93
N ILE A 59 7.17 -3.95 22.51
CA ILE A 59 8.53 -4.25 22.05
C ILE A 59 8.87 -3.45 20.78
N ALA A 60 7.98 -3.49 19.78
CA ALA A 60 8.19 -2.79 18.51
C ALA A 60 8.30 -1.27 18.69
N SER A 61 7.44 -0.68 19.52
CA SER A 61 7.47 0.77 19.78
C SER A 61 8.73 1.19 20.52
N LYS A 62 9.17 0.41 21.53
CA LYS A 62 10.42 0.68 22.25
C LYS A 62 11.62 0.65 21.31
N GLU A 63 11.70 -0.33 20.43
CA GLU A 63 12.83 -0.49 19.50
C GLU A 63 12.94 0.65 18.48
N THR A 64 11.80 1.13 17.95
CA THR A 64 11.80 2.30 17.05
C THR A 64 12.19 3.62 17.70
N GLN A 65 12.09 3.74 19.03
CA GLN A 65 12.53 4.95 19.75
C GLN A 65 14.06 5.01 19.90
N PHE A 66 14.73 3.86 19.96
CA PHE A 66 16.20 3.80 20.00
C PHE A 66 16.84 3.94 18.61
N CYS A 67 16.09 3.63 17.55
CA CYS A 67 16.50 3.80 16.16
C CYS A 67 15.94 5.11 15.56
N SER A 68 16.21 6.26 16.17
CA SER A 68 16.11 7.52 15.42
C SER A 68 17.27 7.57 14.42
N PRO A 69 17.08 7.98 13.15
CA PRO A 69 18.21 8.33 12.33
C PRO A 69 18.87 9.51 13.03
N MET A 70 20.06 9.29 13.59
CA MET A 70 20.92 10.38 14.00
C MET A 70 21.19 11.17 12.72
N ARG A 71 20.66 12.39 12.64
CA ARG A 71 21.02 13.36 11.62
C ARG A 71 22.53 13.57 11.78
N GLY A 72 23.31 13.00 10.88
CA GLY A 72 24.76 13.02 10.92
C GLY A 72 25.28 13.24 9.52
N ASP A 73 25.38 14.51 9.14
CA ASP A 73 26.44 14.93 8.23
C ASP A 73 27.77 14.40 8.80
N ILE A 74 28.54 13.65 8.02
CA ILE A 74 30.02 13.70 7.98
C ILE A 74 30.48 12.98 6.71
N ILE A 75 31.26 13.74 5.96
CA ILE A 75 32.07 13.41 4.79
C ILE A 75 33.05 12.26 5.11
N GLY A 76 33.22 11.32 4.18
CA GLY A 76 34.52 10.65 3.95
C GLY A 76 34.62 9.13 4.17
N THR A 77 34.95 8.45 3.06
CA THR A 77 35.86 7.29 2.90
C THR A 77 35.55 5.93 3.55
N ASP A 78 35.34 4.95 2.65
CA ASP A 78 35.75 3.53 2.65
C ASP A 78 35.69 2.69 3.93
N GLY A 79 34.96 1.56 3.82
CA GLY A 79 35.29 0.33 4.54
C GLY A 79 34.11 -0.34 5.26
N MET A 80 33.77 -1.55 4.79
CA MET A 80 32.89 -2.55 5.43
C MET A 80 31.39 -2.22 5.50
N ALA A 81 30.69 -2.65 4.43
CA ALA A 81 29.25 -2.92 4.45
C ALA A 81 28.94 -4.05 5.46
N SER A 82 28.85 -3.69 6.73
CA SER A 82 28.28 -4.54 7.77
C SER A 82 26.77 -4.65 7.55
N HIS A 83 26.28 -5.89 7.61
CA HIS A 83 24.89 -6.32 7.46
C HIS A 83 23.93 -5.70 8.48
N GLN A 84 23.69 -4.39 8.41
CA GLN A 84 22.52 -3.79 9.03
C GLN A 84 21.31 -4.10 8.14
N ARG A 85 20.73 -5.29 8.30
CA ARG A 85 19.33 -5.47 7.89
C ARG A 85 18.55 -4.37 8.63
N PRO A 86 17.73 -3.55 7.94
CA PRO A 86 16.89 -2.59 8.62
C PRO A 86 16.15 -3.32 9.74
N VAL A 87 16.23 -2.81 10.97
CA VAL A 87 15.68 -3.45 12.19
C VAL A 87 14.22 -3.89 12.04
N VAL A 88 13.47 -3.18 11.19
CA VAL A 88 12.07 -3.47 10.85
C VAL A 88 11.90 -4.81 10.11
N HIS A 89 12.90 -5.29 9.37
CA HIS A 89 12.73 -6.43 8.47
C HIS A 89 12.58 -7.78 9.18
N TRP A 90 13.28 -8.03 10.29
CA TRP A 90 13.36 -9.40 10.82
C TRP A 90 12.07 -9.86 11.48
N TRP A 91 11.35 -8.97 12.17
CA TRP A 91 10.10 -9.33 12.87
C TRP A 91 8.85 -9.01 12.03
N ALA A 92 8.96 -8.17 11.00
CA ALA A 92 7.86 -7.96 10.05
C ALA A 92 7.48 -9.26 9.32
N GLU A 93 8.45 -10.12 9.02
CA GLU A 93 8.21 -11.45 8.42
C GLU A 93 7.34 -12.33 9.32
N ASP A 94 7.61 -12.34 10.63
CA ASP A 94 6.82 -13.10 11.60
C ASP A 94 5.36 -12.65 11.58
N LEU A 95 5.08 -11.35 11.49
CA LEU A 95 3.70 -10.83 11.47
C LEU A 95 2.88 -11.31 10.27
N THR A 96 3.52 -11.73 9.18
CA THR A 96 2.82 -12.17 7.96
C THR A 96 2.16 -13.54 8.08
N VAL A 97 2.32 -14.25 9.19
CA VAL A 97 1.59 -15.52 9.45
C VAL A 97 0.22 -15.28 10.08
N LEU A 98 -0.02 -14.07 10.60
CA LEU A 98 -1.26 -13.73 11.30
C LEU A 98 -2.41 -13.52 10.32
N ARG A 99 -3.62 -13.94 10.71
CA ARG A 99 -4.84 -13.55 9.98
C ARG A 99 -5.02 -12.03 9.98
N ILE A 100 -5.71 -11.52 8.96
CA ILE A 100 -5.82 -10.08 8.73
C ILE A 100 -6.45 -9.32 9.90
N ASP A 101 -7.45 -9.90 10.57
CA ASP A 101 -8.11 -9.30 11.72
C ASP A 101 -7.15 -9.09 12.90
N ILE A 102 -6.26 -10.06 13.13
CA ILE A 102 -5.25 -9.99 14.18
C ILE A 102 -4.11 -9.07 13.76
N PHE A 103 -3.65 -9.16 12.51
CA PHE A 103 -2.64 -8.27 11.95
C PHE A 103 -3.06 -6.79 12.08
N GLN A 104 -4.31 -6.47 11.72
CA GLN A 104 -4.90 -5.15 11.89
C GLN A 104 -4.85 -4.69 13.36
N ARG A 105 -5.26 -5.54 14.29
CA ARG A 105 -5.23 -5.22 15.73
C ARG A 105 -3.81 -4.98 16.25
N VAL A 106 -2.84 -5.75 15.77
CA VAL A 106 -1.41 -5.54 16.08
C VAL A 106 -0.95 -4.16 15.61
N LEU A 107 -1.22 -3.80 14.35
CA LEU A 107 -0.80 -2.48 13.83
C LEU A 107 -1.50 -1.32 14.55
N ILE A 108 -2.79 -1.46 14.87
CA ILE A 108 -3.52 -0.45 15.66
C ILE A 108 -2.90 -0.30 17.06
N ALA A 109 -2.57 -1.40 17.74
CA ALA A 109 -1.94 -1.36 19.06
C ALA A 109 -0.53 -0.75 19.01
N MET A 110 0.23 -1.03 17.95
CA MET A 110 1.54 -0.40 17.71
C MET A 110 1.39 1.12 17.55
N MET A 111 0.45 1.58 16.71
CA MET A 111 0.18 3.02 16.54
C MET A 111 -0.23 3.68 17.85
N ALA A 112 -1.12 3.02 18.63
CA ALA A 112 -1.55 3.53 19.93
C ALA A 112 -0.41 3.65 20.97
N ARG A 113 0.69 2.91 20.78
CA ARG A 113 1.92 2.98 21.59
C ARG A 113 3.00 3.90 21.01
N GLY A 114 2.68 4.66 19.96
CA GLY A 114 3.59 5.65 19.39
C GLY A 114 4.54 5.10 18.32
N PHE A 115 4.26 3.92 17.76
CA PHE A 115 4.97 3.45 16.57
C PHE A 115 4.71 4.40 15.39
N LYS A 116 5.78 4.82 14.72
CA LYS A 116 5.70 5.85 13.66
C LYS A 116 4.94 5.31 12.44
N GLN A 117 3.98 6.08 11.91
CA GLN A 117 3.11 5.62 10.81
C GLN A 117 3.91 5.29 9.53
N PHE A 118 4.88 6.11 9.14
CA PHE A 118 5.72 5.82 7.97
C PHE A 118 6.49 4.47 8.09
N ALA A 119 6.78 4.01 9.31
CA ALA A 119 7.48 2.75 9.54
C ALA A 119 6.56 1.52 9.36
N LEU A 120 5.23 1.73 9.25
CA LEU A 120 4.28 0.68 8.92
C LEU A 120 4.35 0.27 7.44
N GLY A 121 4.81 1.17 6.56
CA GLY A 121 4.81 0.95 5.12
C GLY A 121 5.49 -0.36 4.71
N PRO A 122 6.75 -0.62 5.13
CA PRO A 122 7.42 -1.89 4.85
C PRO A 122 6.69 -3.13 5.38
N ILE A 123 6.04 -3.03 6.56
CA ILE A 123 5.33 -4.15 7.18
C ILE A 123 4.05 -4.47 6.39
N ILE A 124 3.29 -3.44 6.03
CA ILE A 124 2.08 -3.56 5.20
C ILE A 124 2.44 -4.09 3.82
N MET A 125 3.53 -3.59 3.21
CA MET A 125 4.01 -4.05 1.92
C MET A 125 4.37 -5.53 1.94
N LEU A 126 5.10 -5.99 2.97
CA LEU A 126 5.47 -7.38 3.13
C LEU A 126 4.23 -8.29 3.33
N TYR A 127 3.28 -7.84 4.14
CA TYR A 127 2.02 -8.57 4.34
C TYR A 127 1.22 -8.67 3.03
N ALA A 128 1.07 -7.56 2.30
CA ALA A 128 0.39 -7.52 1.00
C ALA A 128 1.06 -8.47 0.00
N GLN A 129 2.39 -8.43 -0.11
CA GLN A 129 3.17 -9.30 -1.00
C GLN A 129 3.03 -10.79 -0.71
N LYS A 130 2.64 -11.18 0.52
CA LYS A 130 2.43 -12.59 0.89
C LYS A 130 0.97 -12.99 0.73
N SER A 131 0.06 -12.15 1.18
CA SER A 131 -1.39 -12.42 1.20
C SER A 131 -2.06 -12.29 -0.16
N LEU A 132 -1.55 -11.42 -1.03
CA LEU A 132 -2.07 -11.19 -2.38
C LEU A 132 -1.32 -12.00 -3.46
N ARG A 133 -0.50 -12.99 -3.06
CA ARG A 133 0.18 -13.88 -4.02
C ARG A 133 -0.82 -14.66 -4.85
N GLY A 134 -0.43 -14.95 -6.09
CA GLY A 134 -1.25 -15.69 -7.04
C GLY A 134 -2.38 -14.88 -7.68
N LEU A 135 -2.51 -13.58 -7.38
CA LEU A 135 -3.42 -12.72 -8.14
C LEU A 135 -2.81 -12.38 -9.51
N GLU A 136 -3.54 -12.69 -10.58
CA GLU A 136 -3.15 -12.35 -11.95
C GLU A 136 -3.48 -10.89 -12.29
N ILE A 137 -2.96 -9.94 -11.51
CA ILE A 137 -3.21 -8.50 -11.68
C ILE A 137 -2.52 -7.88 -12.90
N PHE A 138 -1.69 -8.64 -13.63
CA PHE A 138 -0.92 -8.18 -14.79
C PHE A 138 -1.48 -8.67 -16.14
N GLY A 139 -2.75 -9.11 -16.19
CA GLY A 139 -3.49 -9.26 -17.46
C GLY A 139 -3.30 -10.58 -18.23
N LYS A 140 -3.04 -11.70 -17.55
CA LYS A 140 -3.26 -13.04 -18.15
C LYS A 140 -4.68 -13.48 -17.78
N GLY A 141 -5.44 -13.91 -18.79
CA GLY A 141 -6.90 -14.00 -18.73
C GLY A 141 -7.47 -14.84 -17.57
N ARG A 142 -8.59 -14.35 -17.00
CA ARG A 142 -9.39 -15.02 -15.97
C ARG A 142 -9.78 -16.44 -16.41
N LYS A 143 -9.13 -17.47 -15.86
CA LYS A 143 -9.66 -18.84 -15.87
C LYS A 143 -10.37 -19.09 -14.54
N LYS A 144 -11.64 -18.69 -14.44
CA LYS A 144 -12.46 -18.91 -13.25
C LYS A 144 -12.59 -20.42 -12.97
N ILE A 145 -11.92 -20.91 -11.92
CA ILE A 145 -12.16 -22.25 -11.36
C ILE A 145 -12.96 -22.04 -10.07
N GLU A 146 -14.08 -22.75 -9.90
CA GLU A 146 -15.12 -22.52 -8.87
C GLU A 146 -14.63 -22.58 -7.39
N VAL A 147 -13.37 -22.97 -7.14
CA VAL A 147 -12.71 -22.93 -5.83
C VAL A 147 -12.16 -21.51 -5.50
N GLU A 148 -12.05 -20.61 -6.48
CA GLU A 148 -11.46 -19.27 -6.34
C GLU A 148 -12.36 -18.26 -5.61
N ALA A 149 -13.68 -18.39 -5.63
CA ALA A 149 -14.57 -17.32 -5.16
C ALA A 149 -14.42 -17.00 -3.66
N GLN A 150 -14.18 -18.02 -2.82
CA GLN A 150 -13.95 -17.83 -1.39
C GLN A 150 -12.57 -17.22 -1.13
N GLU A 151 -11.54 -17.68 -1.84
CA GLU A 151 -10.18 -17.15 -1.75
C GLU A 151 -10.13 -15.68 -2.25
N GLU A 152 -10.85 -15.36 -3.32
CA GLU A 152 -11.04 -14.00 -3.81
C GLU A 152 -11.73 -13.11 -2.77
N HIS A 153 -12.75 -13.62 -2.07
CA HIS A 153 -13.40 -12.87 -1.00
C HIS A 153 -12.44 -12.59 0.16
N GLU A 154 -11.67 -13.58 0.59
CA GLU A 154 -10.66 -13.41 1.63
C GLU A 154 -9.59 -12.39 1.21
N LYS A 155 -9.07 -12.48 -0.01
CA LYS A 155 -8.11 -11.51 -0.57
C LYS A 155 -8.71 -10.11 -0.69
N ARG A 156 -10.01 -9.98 -0.99
CA ARG A 156 -10.72 -8.69 -1.02
C ARG A 156 -10.75 -8.06 0.38
N VAL A 157 -11.14 -8.82 1.40
CA VAL A 157 -11.16 -8.36 2.80
C VAL A 157 -9.76 -7.97 3.28
N VAL A 158 -8.74 -8.77 2.92
CA VAL A 158 -7.34 -8.46 3.18
C VAL A 158 -6.97 -7.11 2.57
N LEU A 159 -7.22 -6.93 1.28
CA LEU A 159 -6.84 -5.72 0.56
C LEU A 159 -7.52 -4.46 1.12
N GLU A 160 -8.82 -4.50 1.37
CA GLU A 160 -9.55 -3.37 1.96
C GLU A 160 -9.03 -3.02 3.35
N THR A 161 -8.71 -4.02 4.16
CA THR A 161 -8.11 -3.81 5.48
C THR A 161 -6.72 -3.19 5.36
N LEU A 162 -5.88 -3.67 4.44
CA LEU A 162 -4.54 -3.09 4.21
C LEU A 162 -4.63 -1.62 3.77
N VAL A 163 -5.55 -1.29 2.85
CA VAL A 163 -5.78 0.09 2.41
C VAL A 163 -6.19 0.98 3.59
N SER A 164 -7.05 0.50 4.49
CA SER A 164 -7.44 1.23 5.69
C SER A 164 -6.29 1.51 6.67
N LEU A 165 -5.22 0.70 6.61
CA LEU A 165 -4.03 0.81 7.47
C LEU A 165 -2.89 1.59 6.82
N LEU A 166 -3.00 1.98 5.54
CA LEU A 166 -1.93 2.69 4.85
C LEU A 166 -1.64 4.04 5.53
N PRO A 167 -0.35 4.39 5.76
CA PRO A 167 0.04 5.68 6.32
C PRO A 167 -0.55 6.83 5.51
N ARG A 168 -1.00 7.88 6.17
CA ARG A 168 -1.66 9.02 5.49
C ARG A 168 -0.67 10.02 4.93
N GLU A 169 0.58 9.99 5.38
CA GLU A 169 1.59 10.93 4.92
C GLU A 169 1.93 10.72 3.44
N LYS A 170 2.11 11.83 2.72
CA LYS A 170 2.60 11.82 1.34
C LYS A 170 3.96 11.14 1.28
N ASN A 171 4.20 10.36 0.22
CA ASN A 171 5.43 9.60 -0.01
C ASN A 171 5.74 8.50 1.02
N ALA A 172 4.81 8.16 1.93
CA ALA A 172 5.01 7.03 2.84
C ALA A 172 5.03 5.67 2.13
N MET A 173 4.36 5.59 0.97
CA MET A 173 4.29 4.41 0.11
C MET A 173 4.66 4.79 -1.31
N SER A 174 5.41 3.94 -2.02
CA SER A 174 5.76 4.18 -3.43
C SER A 174 4.51 4.14 -4.32
N VAL A 175 4.54 4.90 -5.42
CA VAL A 175 3.45 4.88 -6.41
C VAL A 175 3.27 3.49 -7.01
N SER A 176 4.36 2.76 -7.25
CA SER A 176 4.33 1.39 -7.74
C SER A 176 3.60 0.42 -6.81
N PHE A 177 3.76 0.58 -5.50
CA PHE A 177 3.02 -0.24 -4.53
C PHE A 177 1.54 0.14 -4.52
N LEU A 178 1.21 1.44 -4.56
CA LEU A 178 -0.18 1.89 -4.65
C LEU A 178 -0.86 1.42 -5.95
N SER A 179 -0.14 1.46 -7.08
CA SER A 179 -0.61 0.93 -8.37
C SER A 179 -0.89 -0.57 -8.28
N MET A 180 0.01 -1.34 -7.67
CA MET A 180 -0.19 -2.78 -7.44
C MET A 180 -1.46 -3.05 -6.61
N LEU A 181 -1.68 -2.29 -5.54
CA LEU A 181 -2.90 -2.40 -4.74
C LEU A 181 -4.15 -1.97 -5.51
N LEU A 182 -4.06 -0.93 -6.35
CA LEU A 182 -5.19 -0.46 -7.16
C LEU A 182 -5.59 -1.48 -8.22
N ARG A 183 -4.62 -2.08 -8.92
CA ARG A 183 -4.86 -3.18 -9.85
C ARG A 183 -5.52 -4.37 -9.15
N ALA A 184 -5.02 -4.74 -7.97
CA ALA A 184 -5.65 -5.78 -7.15
C ALA A 184 -7.07 -5.39 -6.70
N ALA A 185 -7.31 -4.13 -6.38
CA ALA A 185 -8.60 -3.62 -5.92
C ALA A 185 -9.67 -3.64 -7.02
N ILE A 186 -9.26 -3.33 -8.25
CA ILE A 186 -10.12 -3.45 -9.43
C ILE A 186 -10.35 -4.92 -9.76
N TYR A 187 -9.30 -5.76 -9.78
CA TYR A 187 -9.41 -7.19 -10.07
C TYR A 187 -10.36 -7.93 -9.11
N LEU A 188 -10.23 -7.64 -7.82
CA LEU A 188 -11.05 -8.23 -6.75
C LEU A 188 -12.40 -7.54 -6.57
N GLU A 189 -12.69 -6.48 -7.31
CA GLU A 189 -13.95 -5.73 -7.19
C GLU A 189 -14.21 -5.30 -5.73
N THR A 190 -13.24 -4.60 -5.12
CA THR A 190 -13.38 -4.05 -3.76
C THR A 190 -14.46 -2.96 -3.69
N THR A 191 -14.69 -2.40 -2.51
CA THR A 191 -15.54 -1.21 -2.36
C THR A 191 -15.04 -0.04 -3.20
N VAL A 192 -15.99 0.80 -3.67
CA VAL A 192 -15.67 2.03 -4.42
C VAL A 192 -14.78 2.95 -3.58
N ALA A 193 -15.03 3.05 -2.27
CA ALA A 193 -14.24 3.87 -1.36
C ALA A 193 -12.76 3.43 -1.32
N CYS A 194 -12.50 2.11 -1.30
CA CYS A 194 -11.14 1.55 -1.33
C CYS A 194 -10.39 1.96 -2.61
N ARG A 195 -11.03 1.86 -3.78
CA ARG A 195 -10.41 2.28 -5.05
C ARG A 195 -10.16 3.79 -5.11
N LEU A 196 -11.15 4.59 -4.72
CA LEU A 196 -11.00 6.05 -4.72
C LEU A 196 -9.94 6.55 -3.74
N ASP A 197 -9.76 5.90 -2.58
CA ASP A 197 -8.68 6.22 -1.65
C ASP A 197 -7.30 5.97 -2.28
N LEU A 198 -7.13 4.83 -2.96
CA LEU A 198 -5.91 4.51 -3.70
C LEU A 198 -5.64 5.49 -4.85
N GLU A 199 -6.66 5.79 -5.66
CA GLU A 199 -6.57 6.77 -6.75
C GLU A 199 -6.14 8.16 -6.23
N LYS A 200 -6.72 8.60 -5.11
CA LYS A 200 -6.36 9.87 -4.47
C LYS A 200 -4.92 9.86 -3.94
N ARG A 201 -4.48 8.77 -3.32
CA ARG A 201 -3.10 8.63 -2.83
C ARG A 201 -2.07 8.60 -3.96
N MET A 202 -2.38 7.95 -5.08
CA MET A 202 -1.53 7.98 -6.27
C MET A 202 -1.43 9.39 -6.83
N ALA A 203 -2.56 10.10 -6.94
CA ALA A 203 -2.62 11.47 -7.45
C ALA A 203 -1.70 12.43 -6.66
N LEU A 204 -1.68 12.34 -5.33
CA LEU A 204 -0.85 13.22 -4.48
C LEU A 204 0.66 13.13 -4.74
N GLN A 205 1.14 12.07 -5.39
CA GLN A 205 2.56 11.83 -5.68
C GLN A 205 2.79 11.40 -7.13
N LEU A 206 1.89 11.79 -8.04
CA LEU A 206 1.92 11.39 -9.43
C LEU A 206 3.23 11.80 -10.15
N GLY A 207 3.89 12.87 -9.71
CA GLY A 207 5.20 13.29 -10.26
C GLY A 207 6.33 12.27 -10.05
N GLN A 208 6.17 11.30 -9.14
CA GLN A 208 7.13 10.21 -8.90
C GLN A 208 6.79 8.92 -9.64
N ALA A 209 5.61 8.87 -10.28
CA ALA A 209 5.15 7.69 -10.99
C ALA A 209 5.94 7.46 -12.28
N VAL A 210 6.03 6.18 -12.68
CA VAL A 210 6.49 5.78 -14.01
C VAL A 210 5.31 5.36 -14.87
N LEU A 211 5.51 5.25 -16.19
CA LEU A 211 4.45 4.85 -17.12
C LEU A 211 3.76 3.56 -16.70
N ASP A 212 4.55 2.54 -16.31
CA ASP A 212 4.01 1.25 -15.87
C ASP A 212 3.01 1.42 -14.73
N ASP A 213 3.23 2.33 -13.76
CA ASP A 213 2.30 2.55 -12.65
C ASP A 213 0.89 2.95 -13.11
N LEU A 214 0.74 3.51 -14.31
CA LEU A 214 -0.55 3.91 -14.89
C LEU A 214 -1.15 2.89 -15.86
N LEU A 215 -0.40 1.86 -16.27
CA LEU A 215 -0.88 0.81 -17.17
C LEU A 215 -1.75 -0.21 -16.43
N ILE A 216 -2.92 0.25 -15.99
CA ILE A 216 -3.92 -0.54 -15.27
C ILE A 216 -4.70 -1.38 -16.29
N PRO A 217 -4.64 -2.72 -16.23
CA PRO A 217 -5.36 -3.57 -17.18
C PRO A 217 -6.88 -3.39 -17.06
N SER A 218 -7.58 -3.43 -18.18
CA SER A 218 -9.03 -3.59 -18.19
C SER A 218 -9.39 -5.05 -17.88
N TYR A 219 -10.19 -5.29 -16.84
CA TYR A 219 -10.69 -6.63 -16.52
C TYR A 219 -12.10 -6.90 -17.07
N SER A 220 -12.54 -6.07 -18.02
CA SER A 220 -13.82 -6.24 -18.72
C SER A 220 -13.82 -7.51 -19.58
N PHE A 221 -14.91 -8.28 -19.50
CA PHE A 221 -15.07 -9.51 -20.27
C PHE A 221 -15.53 -9.24 -21.72
N THR A 222 -15.95 -8.01 -22.02
CA THR A 222 -16.54 -7.61 -23.30
C THR A 222 -15.51 -7.33 -24.40
N GLY A 223 -14.21 -7.38 -24.09
CA GLY A 223 -13.16 -7.12 -25.08
C GLY A 223 -13.05 -5.64 -25.45
N ASP A 224 -13.23 -4.75 -24.49
CA ASP A 224 -13.11 -3.30 -24.67
C ASP A 224 -11.64 -2.88 -24.88
N THR A 225 -11.15 -1.87 -24.15
CA THR A 225 -9.77 -1.41 -24.21
C THR A 225 -8.81 -2.33 -23.44
N LEU A 226 -7.53 -2.33 -23.81
CA LEU A 226 -6.46 -3.03 -23.09
C LEU A 226 -6.26 -2.48 -21.68
N PHE A 227 -6.43 -1.17 -21.51
CA PHE A 227 -6.22 -0.44 -20.26
C PHE A 227 -7.50 0.23 -19.76
N ASP A 228 -7.62 0.34 -18.44
CA ASP A 228 -8.66 1.12 -17.77
C ASP A 228 -8.30 2.61 -17.78
N VAL A 229 -8.71 3.27 -18.87
CA VAL A 229 -8.47 4.71 -19.09
C VAL A 229 -9.24 5.57 -18.09
N ASP A 230 -10.42 5.12 -17.65
CA ASP A 230 -11.29 5.91 -16.78
C ASP A 230 -10.68 6.06 -15.38
N THR A 231 -9.96 5.04 -14.91
CA THR A 231 -9.21 5.11 -13.65
C THR A 231 -8.06 6.12 -13.71
N VAL A 232 -7.25 6.11 -14.78
CA VAL A 232 -6.14 7.07 -14.93
C VAL A 232 -6.66 8.50 -15.10
N GLN A 233 -7.79 8.67 -15.80
CA GLN A 233 -8.49 9.96 -15.89
C GLN A 233 -8.86 10.50 -14.50
N ARG A 234 -9.42 9.67 -13.61
CA ARG A 234 -9.75 10.09 -12.22
C ARG A 234 -8.51 10.44 -11.41
N ILE A 235 -7.42 9.68 -11.53
CA ILE A 235 -6.13 9.98 -10.88
C ILE A 235 -5.63 11.36 -11.32
N MET A 236 -5.65 11.64 -12.63
CA MET A 236 -5.23 12.93 -13.17
C MET A 236 -6.12 14.08 -12.69
N MET A 237 -7.44 13.90 -12.67
CA MET A 237 -8.38 14.89 -12.13
C MET A 237 -8.10 15.20 -10.65
N ASN A 238 -7.85 14.18 -9.83
CA ASN A 238 -7.48 14.36 -8.42
C ASN A 238 -6.15 15.12 -8.25
N PHE A 239 -5.17 14.87 -9.13
CA PHE A 239 -3.90 15.59 -9.13
C PHE A 239 -4.12 17.09 -9.43
N LEU A 240 -4.88 17.40 -10.48
CA LEU A 240 -5.20 18.78 -10.86
C LEU A 240 -6.03 19.51 -9.81
N GLN A 241 -6.89 18.81 -9.08
CA GLN A 241 -7.63 19.40 -7.96
C GLN A 241 -6.70 19.74 -6.79
N SER A 242 -5.78 18.83 -6.45
CA SER A 242 -4.80 19.04 -5.38
C SER A 242 -3.89 20.24 -5.67
N GLU A 243 -3.45 20.40 -6.93
CA GLU A 243 -2.68 21.58 -7.39
C GLU A 243 -3.40 22.92 -7.18
N LYS A 244 -4.75 22.93 -7.28
CA LYS A 244 -5.55 24.15 -7.11
C LYS A 244 -5.74 24.49 -5.64
N GLU A 245 -5.91 23.48 -4.78
CA GLU A 245 -6.06 23.66 -3.32
C GLU A 245 -4.76 24.20 -2.71
N ASP A 246 -3.60 23.70 -3.13
CA ASP A 246 -2.28 24.15 -2.65
C ASP A 246 -1.91 25.59 -3.09
N ARG A 247 -2.57 26.13 -4.13
CA ARG A 247 -2.33 27.50 -4.64
C ARG A 247 -3.27 28.56 -4.04
N SER A 248 -4.09 28.19 -3.07
CA SER A 248 -5.02 29.12 -2.41
C SER A 248 -4.27 30.18 -1.56
N PRO A 249 -4.56 31.49 -1.70
CA PRO A 249 -3.85 32.58 -1.02
C PRO A 249 -4.09 32.65 0.51
N TYR A 250 -4.90 31.75 1.08
CA TYR A 250 -5.19 31.72 2.52
C TYR A 250 -4.23 30.85 3.35
N ASN A 251 -3.30 30.13 2.72
CA ASN A 251 -2.30 29.30 3.41
C ASN A 251 -0.92 29.99 3.34
N ALA A 252 -0.79 31.14 4.00
CA ALA A 252 0.45 31.93 4.00
C ALA A 252 1.40 31.63 5.18
N ASP A 253 1.05 30.70 6.07
CA ASP A 253 1.78 30.50 7.34
C ASP A 253 2.18 29.04 7.64
N ASP A 254 2.14 28.15 6.65
CA ASP A 254 2.71 26.80 6.79
C ASP A 254 3.62 26.51 5.60
N GLU A 255 4.89 26.16 5.87
CA GLU A 255 5.85 25.61 4.90
C GLU A 255 5.38 24.23 4.38
N CYS A 256 4.26 24.19 3.65
CA CYS A 256 3.66 22.96 3.16
C CYS A 256 3.40 23.04 1.66
N PHE A 257 4.43 22.63 0.92
CA PHE A 257 4.38 21.98 -0.40
C PHE A 257 3.39 22.52 -1.44
N SER A 258 3.67 23.69 -2.02
CA SER A 258 3.39 23.79 -3.46
C SER A 258 4.15 22.65 -4.17
N PRO A 259 3.51 21.83 -5.00
CA PRO A 259 4.23 20.88 -5.84
C PRO A 259 5.28 21.67 -6.63
N PRO A 260 6.56 21.29 -6.55
CA PRO A 260 7.61 22.03 -7.23
C PRO A 260 7.25 22.07 -8.72
N GLN A 261 7.54 23.16 -9.43
CA GLN A 261 7.24 23.27 -10.87
C GLN A 261 7.75 22.07 -11.69
N SER A 262 8.75 21.35 -11.17
CA SER A 262 9.22 20.06 -11.67
C SER A 262 8.17 18.95 -11.70
N ASP A 263 7.27 18.87 -10.72
CA ASP A 263 6.29 17.79 -10.61
C ASP A 263 5.19 17.93 -11.65
N VAL A 264 4.67 19.15 -11.87
CA VAL A 264 3.71 19.44 -12.95
C VAL A 264 4.29 19.06 -14.31
N TYR A 265 5.56 19.40 -14.56
CA TYR A 265 6.26 19.03 -15.79
C TYR A 265 6.43 17.50 -15.91
N ARG A 266 6.83 16.82 -14.84
CA ARG A 266 7.00 15.36 -14.81
C ARG A 266 5.66 14.64 -15.06
N VAL A 267 4.58 15.11 -14.47
CA VAL A 267 3.23 14.58 -14.70
C VAL A 267 2.78 14.83 -16.14
N GLY A 268 3.01 16.02 -16.70
CA GLY A 268 2.72 16.31 -18.11
C GLY A 268 3.39 15.31 -19.05
N LYS A 269 4.70 15.14 -18.90
CA LYS A 269 5.48 14.16 -19.69
C LYS A 269 5.02 12.72 -19.48
N LEU A 270 4.68 12.35 -18.25
CA LEU A 270 4.12 11.03 -17.93
C LEU A 270 2.81 10.79 -18.67
N MET A 271 1.90 11.78 -18.65
CA MET A 271 0.60 11.69 -19.31
C MET A 271 0.70 11.70 -20.83
N GLU A 272 1.67 12.40 -21.43
CA GLU A 272 1.97 12.30 -22.87
C GLU A 272 2.43 10.90 -23.27
N ASN A 273 3.29 10.27 -22.45
CA ASN A 273 3.72 8.89 -22.68
C ASN A 273 2.56 7.90 -22.50
N TYR A 274 1.72 8.12 -21.50
CA TYR A 274 0.51 7.33 -21.29
C TYR A 274 -0.46 7.46 -22.47
N LEU A 275 -0.70 8.68 -22.95
CA LEU A 275 -1.55 8.94 -24.10
C LEU A 275 -1.03 8.25 -25.36
N ALA A 276 0.29 8.26 -25.59
CA ALA A 276 0.93 7.55 -26.69
C ALA A 276 0.80 6.02 -26.55
N GLU A 277 0.88 5.47 -25.34
CA GLU A 277 0.73 4.04 -25.09
C GLU A 277 -0.71 3.58 -25.36
N ILE A 278 -1.71 4.27 -24.81
CA ILE A 278 -3.13 3.90 -25.05
C ILE A 278 -3.57 4.16 -26.49
N ALA A 279 -2.89 5.04 -27.24
CA ALA A 279 -3.15 5.28 -28.65
C ALA A 279 -2.95 4.03 -29.52
N THR A 280 -2.09 3.10 -29.07
CA THR A 280 -1.83 1.82 -29.75
C THR A 280 -3.02 0.86 -29.72
N ASP A 281 -3.97 1.09 -28.80
CA ASP A 281 -5.18 0.29 -28.66
C ASP A 281 -6.20 0.63 -29.75
N ARG A 282 -6.57 -0.38 -30.55
CA ARG A 282 -7.58 -0.27 -31.61
C ARG A 282 -8.99 0.00 -31.09
N ASN A 283 -9.28 -0.45 -29.87
CA ASN A 283 -10.60 -0.34 -29.27
C ASN A 283 -10.80 0.98 -28.51
N LEU A 284 -9.76 1.82 -28.38
CA LEU A 284 -9.88 3.12 -27.74
C LEU A 284 -10.79 4.06 -28.57
N ALA A 285 -11.82 4.62 -27.95
CA ALA A 285 -12.70 5.57 -28.61
C ALA A 285 -12.05 6.95 -28.78
N VAL A 286 -12.38 7.66 -29.86
CA VAL A 286 -11.87 9.01 -30.14
C VAL A 286 -12.22 9.98 -29.01
N SER A 287 -13.44 9.89 -28.50
CA SER A 287 -13.90 10.70 -27.38
C SER A 287 -13.04 10.49 -26.13
N LYS A 288 -12.75 9.24 -25.76
CA LYS A 288 -11.88 8.92 -24.62
C LYS A 288 -10.45 9.45 -24.83
N PHE A 289 -9.90 9.28 -26.04
CA PHE A 289 -8.57 9.80 -26.37
C PHE A 289 -8.50 11.33 -26.21
N ILE A 290 -9.49 12.06 -26.74
CA ILE A 290 -9.57 13.52 -26.61
C ILE A 290 -9.71 13.94 -25.14
N THR A 291 -10.58 13.27 -24.37
CA THR A 291 -10.77 13.60 -22.94
C THR A 291 -9.47 13.45 -22.14
N VAL A 292 -8.66 12.42 -22.40
CA VAL A 292 -7.36 12.28 -21.72
C VAL A 292 -6.38 13.35 -22.18
N ALA A 293 -6.35 13.67 -23.48
CA ALA A 293 -5.50 14.72 -24.03
C ALA A 293 -5.81 16.10 -23.42
N GLU A 294 -7.08 16.44 -23.24
CA GLU A 294 -7.54 17.71 -22.64
C GLU A 294 -7.17 17.87 -21.16
N LEU A 295 -6.89 16.78 -20.46
CA LEU A 295 -6.44 16.84 -19.06
C LEU A 295 -4.99 17.26 -18.90
N ILE A 296 -4.18 17.25 -19.96
CA ILE A 296 -2.75 17.58 -19.90
C ILE A 296 -2.59 19.11 -19.98
N PRO A 297 -2.18 19.81 -18.90
CA PRO A 297 -2.10 21.27 -18.91
C PRO A 297 -1.04 21.79 -19.89
N GLU A 298 -1.33 22.88 -20.60
CA GLU A 298 -0.36 23.51 -21.53
C GLU A 298 0.94 23.90 -20.84
N GLN A 299 0.86 24.42 -19.61
CA GLN A 299 2.02 24.78 -18.79
C GLN A 299 2.94 23.60 -18.40
N SER A 300 2.47 22.36 -18.56
CA SER A 300 3.29 21.15 -18.36
C SER A 300 4.01 20.68 -19.64
N ARG A 301 3.71 21.30 -20.78
CA ARG A 301 4.19 20.93 -22.12
C ARG A 301 5.11 22.03 -22.68
N PRO A 302 6.44 21.96 -22.44
CA PRO A 302 7.37 22.91 -23.05
C PRO A 302 7.53 22.68 -24.56
N THR A 303 7.20 21.49 -25.06
CA THR A 303 7.11 21.16 -26.48
C THR A 303 5.81 20.40 -26.74
N GLU A 304 5.33 20.44 -27.97
CA GLU A 304 4.11 19.75 -28.41
C GLU A 304 4.40 18.36 -29.02
N ASP A 305 5.67 17.96 -29.10
CA ASP A 305 6.12 16.75 -29.78
C ASP A 305 5.49 15.47 -29.19
N GLY A 306 5.31 15.43 -27.86
CA GLY A 306 4.69 14.30 -27.16
C GLY A 306 3.24 14.09 -27.59
N MET A 307 2.48 15.17 -27.70
CA MET A 307 1.09 15.18 -28.14
C MET A 307 0.96 14.82 -29.62
N TYR A 308 1.76 15.45 -30.50
CA TYR A 308 1.75 15.10 -31.93
C TYR A 308 2.10 13.64 -32.17
N ARG A 309 3.08 13.09 -31.42
CA ARG A 309 3.42 11.67 -31.49
C ARG A 309 2.23 10.79 -31.10
N ALA A 310 1.53 11.11 -30.00
CA ALA A 310 0.37 10.33 -29.56
C ALA A 310 -0.78 10.37 -30.60
N ILE A 311 -1.04 11.54 -31.20
CA ILE A 311 -2.04 11.71 -32.26
C ILE A 311 -1.66 10.92 -33.52
N ASP A 312 -0.40 11.00 -33.96
CA ASP A 312 0.11 10.26 -35.12
C ASP A 312 -0.05 8.74 -34.94
N ILE A 313 0.31 8.21 -33.76
CA ILE A 313 0.09 6.80 -33.42
C ILE A 313 -1.40 6.46 -33.47
N TYR A 314 -2.24 7.29 -32.83
CA TYR A 314 -3.68 7.05 -32.75
C TYR A 314 -4.34 6.97 -34.13
N LEU A 315 -3.94 7.87 -35.04
CA LEU A 315 -4.43 7.91 -36.43
C LEU A 315 -3.93 6.70 -37.23
N LYS A 316 -2.64 6.35 -37.14
CA LYS A 316 -2.05 5.19 -37.84
C LYS A 316 -2.64 3.85 -37.46
N VAL A 317 -3.17 3.73 -36.24
CA VAL A 317 -3.80 2.48 -35.77
C VAL A 317 -5.21 2.31 -36.37
N ARG A 318 -5.85 3.39 -36.83
CA ARG A 318 -7.27 3.43 -37.26
C ARG A 318 -7.47 3.64 -38.76
N PHE A 319 -6.51 4.25 -39.44
CA PHE A 319 -6.56 4.59 -40.87
C PHE A 319 -5.34 4.01 -41.58
#